data_AF-A0A7Y2CGV3-F1
#
_entry.id   AF-A0A7Y2CGV3-F1
#
_cell.length_a   1.000
_cell.length_b   1.000
_cell.length_c   1.000
_cell.angle_alpha   90.00
_cell.angle_beta   90.00
_cell.angle_gamma   90.00
#
_symmetry.space_group_name_H-M   'P 1'
#
loop_
_entity.id
_entity.type
_entity.pdbx_description
1 polymer ?
#
loop_
_entity_poly.entity_id
_entity_poly.type
_entity_poly.pdbx_seq_one_letter_code
_entity_poly.pdbx_strand_id
1 'polypeptide(L)' 'MRLGVCYYPEHWDRNIWREDAKRMIDLGLEVVR' A
#
# COMPACT_ATOMS: atom_id res chain seq x y z
N MET A 1 6.37 17.17 -2.36
CA MET A 1 7.05 16.04 -1.68
C MET A 1 6.22 14.80 -1.94
N ARG A 2 6.77 13.73 -2.51
CA ARG A 2 6.04 12.46 -2.70
C ARG A 2 6.34 11.54 -1.52
N LEU A 3 5.30 11.13 -0.80
CA LEU A 3 5.39 10.11 0.25
C LEU A 3 5.14 8.75 -0.38
N GLY A 4 5.99 7.79 -0.06
CA GLY A 4 5.87 6.41 -0.53
C GLY A 4 6.20 5.41 0.57
N VAL A 5 5.72 4.19 0.40
CA VAL A 5 5.89 3.08 1.35
C VAL A 5 6.54 1.88 0.65
N CYS A 6 7.41 1.16 1.35
CA CYS A 6 7.85 -0.16 0.89
C CYS A 6 6.81 -1.18 1.36
N TYR A 7 6.10 -1.81 0.43
CA TYR A 7 5.04 -2.76 0.75
C TYR A 7 5.43 -4.15 0.26
N TYR A 8 5.44 -5.11 1.18
CA TYR A 8 5.84 -6.49 0.93
C TYR A 8 4.60 -7.39 0.90
N PRO A 9 3.98 -7.61 -0.27
CA PRO A 9 2.77 -8.42 -0.38
C PRO A 9 2.97 -9.86 0.09
N GLU A 10 4.21 -10.37 0.07
CA GLU A 10 4.56 -11.72 0.54
C GLU A 10 4.28 -11.96 2.03
N HIS A 11 4.25 -10.90 2.85
CA HIS A 11 3.95 -11.01 4.28
C HIS A 11 2.45 -11.01 4.60
N TRP A 12 1.60 -10.74 3.60
CA TRP A 12 0.18 -10.45 3.80
C TRP A 12 -0.70 -11.37 2.96
N ASP A 13 -1.87 -11.71 3.52
CA ASP A 13 -2.85 -12.53 2.81
C ASP A 13 -3.38 -11.81 1.56
N ARG A 14 -3.54 -12.53 0.45
CA ARG A 14 -3.95 -11.90 -0.84
C ARG A 14 -5.31 -11.20 -0.76
N ASN A 15 -6.15 -11.61 0.17
CA ASN A 15 -7.46 -11.02 0.41
C ASN A 15 -7.37 -9.56 0.89
N ILE A 16 -6.29 -9.17 1.57
CA ILE A 16 -6.17 -7.83 2.17
C ILE A 16 -5.46 -6.81 1.27
N TRP A 17 -4.75 -7.25 0.23
CA TRP A 17 -3.97 -6.36 -0.64
C TRP A 17 -4.79 -5.23 -1.28
N ARG A 18 -6.04 -5.53 -1.64
CA ARG A 18 -6.94 -4.55 -2.25
C ARG A 18 -7.39 -3.47 -1.27
N GLU A 19 -7.66 -3.86 -0.02
CA GLU A 19 -7.98 -2.90 1.04
C GLU A 19 -6.76 -2.07 1.42
N ASP A 20 -5.59 -2.70 1.51
CA ASP A 20 -4.34 -2.01 1.85
C ASP A 20 -3.99 -0.94 0.81
N ALA A 21 -4.08 -1.27 -0.49
CA ALA A 21 -3.87 -0.30 -1.57
C ALA A 21 -4.88 0.86 -1.49
N LYS A 22 -6.14 0.59 -1.12
CA LYS A 22 -7.15 1.64 -0.94
C LYS A 22 -6.81 2.55 0.24
N ARG A 23 -6.34 1.99 1.35
CA ARG A 23 -5.87 2.75 2.53
C ARG A 23 -4.62 3.57 2.21
N MET A 24 -3.70 3.04 1.41
CA MET A 24 -2.51 3.79 0.97
C MET A 24 -2.90 5.05 0.19
N ILE A 25 -3.85 4.93 -0.75
CA ILE A 25 -4.36 6.08 -1.51
C ILE A 25 -5.06 7.09 -0.59
N ASP A 26 -5.88 6.61 0.34
CA ASP A 26 -6.58 7.47 1.32
C ASP A 26 -5.60 8.26 2.22
N LEU A 27 -4.49 7.62 2.59
CA LEU A 27 -3.38 8.24 3.32
C LEU A 27 -2.49 9.16 2.47
N GLY A 28 -2.75 9.28 1.16
CA GLY A 28 -1.96 10.12 0.25
C GLY A 28 -0.62 9.50 -0.16
N LEU A 29 -0.46 8.18 -0.03
CA LEU A 29 0.71 7.46 -0.53
C LEU A 29 0.56 7.24 -2.04
N GLU A 30 1.40 7.92 -2.82
CA GLU A 30 1.36 7.84 -4.28
C GLU A 30 2.32 6.79 -4.86
N VAL A 31 3.29 6.33 -4.04
CA VAL A 31 4.35 5.41 -4.49
C VAL A 31 4.46 4.22 -3.55
N VAL A 32 4.39 3.01 -4.11
CA VAL A 32 4.60 1.75 -3.40
C VAL A 32 5.77 1.01 -4.06
N ARG A 33 6.71 0.51 -3.25
CA ARG A 33 7.90 -0.24 -3.72
C ARG A 33 7.97 -1.64 -3.12
#